data_AF-H0A6E3-F1
#
_entry.id   AF-H0A6E3-F1
#
_cell.length_a   1.000
_cell.length_b   1.000
_cell.length_c   1.000
_cell.angle_alpha   90.00
_cell.angle_beta   90.00
_cell.angle_gamma   90.00
#
_symmetry.space_group_name_H-M   'P 1'
#
loop_
_entity.id
_entity.type
_entity.pdbx_description
1 polymer ?
#
loop_
_entity_poly.entity_id
_entity_poly.type
_entity_poly.pdbx_seq_one_letter_code
_entity_poly.pdbx_strand_id
1 'polypeptide(L)' 'MDVDRYDRTVGRIYTGPVDVNAEMVRQGMAWVYTRYNRDPELPRLQAEAKAARRGLWREANPVPPWDWRRQRH' A
#
# COMPACT_ATOMS: atom_id res chain seq x y z
N MET A 1 9.74 16.71 -0.58
CA MET A 1 9.08 16.01 0.53
C MET A 1 7.65 16.51 0.56
N ASP A 2 6.68 15.61 0.50
CA ASP A 2 5.26 15.99 0.53
C ASP A 2 4.82 15.90 2.00
N VAL A 3 4.23 16.97 2.56
CA VAL A 3 3.71 16.96 3.92
C VAL A 3 2.20 16.90 3.80
N ASP A 4 1.59 15.86 4.36
CA ASP A 4 0.15 15.72 4.27
C ASP A 4 -0.59 16.67 5.24
N ARG A 5 -1.92 16.73 5.11
CA ARG A 5 -2.80 17.59 5.94
C ARG A 5 -2.76 17.31 7.45
N TYR A 6 -2.02 16.29 7.89
CA TYR A 6 -1.83 15.90 9.28
C TYR A 6 -0.38 16.08 9.73
N ASP A 7 0.41 16.86 9.00
CA ASP A 7 1.80 17.21 9.29
C ASP A 7 2.76 15.99 9.28
N ARG A 8 2.40 14.96 8.50
CA ARG A 8 3.23 13.77 8.30
C ARG A 8 4.07 13.93 7.05
N THR A 9 5.37 13.67 7.15
CA THR A 9 6.25 13.58 5.98
C THR A 9 5.95 12.31 5.20
N VAL A 10 5.58 12.47 3.92
CA VAL A 10 5.36 11.38 2.97
C VAL A 10 6.57 11.26 2.04
N GLY A 11 7.09 10.05 1.93
CA GLY A 11 8.27 9.76 1.12
C GLY A 11 8.35 8.31 0.66
N ARG A 12 9.25 8.07 -0.30
CA ARG A 12 9.69 6.73 -0.69
C ARG A 12 10.97 6.42 0.07
N ILE A 13 11.04 5.21 0.63
CA ILE A 13 12.20 4.73 1.38
C ILE A 13 12.91 3.70 0.50
N TYR A 14 14.22 3.86 0.35
CA TYR A 14 15.05 2.95 -0.42
C TYR A 14 16.08 2.26 0.48
N THR A 15 16.31 0.98 0.21
CA THR A 15 17.43 0.20 0.78
C THR A 15 18.31 -0.27 -0.37
N GLY A 16 19.37 0.50 -0.65
CA GLY A 16 20.13 0.34 -1.89
C GLY A 16 19.22 0.58 -3.12
N PRO A 17 19.15 -0.37 -4.08
CA PRO A 17 18.29 -0.22 -5.25
C PRO A 17 16.80 -0.56 -4.99
N VAL A 18 16.46 -1.04 -3.79
CA VAL A 18 15.12 -1.54 -3.47
C VAL A 18 14.24 -0.42 -2.94
N ASP A 19 13.11 -0.16 -3.60
CA ASP A 19 12.02 0.62 -3.03
C ASP A 19 11.21 -0.23 -2.05
N VAL A 20 11.28 0.13 -0.77
CA VAL A 20 10.62 -0.59 0.32
C VAL A 20 9.10 -0.55 0.17
N ASN A 21 8.52 0.56 -0.31
CA ASN A 21 7.07 0.68 -0.49
C ASN A 21 6.58 -0.29 -1.56
N ALA A 22 7.30 -0.37 -2.69
CA ALA A 22 6.98 -1.30 -3.76
C ALA A 22 7.09 -2.76 -3.29
N GLU A 23 8.13 -3.07 -2.52
CA GLU A 23 8.35 -4.41 -1.99
C GLU A 23 7.27 -4.83 -0.99
N MET A 24 6.87 -3.94 -0.08
CA MET A 24 5.76 -4.19 0.85
C MET A 24 4.45 -4.50 0.13
N VAL A 25 4.15 -3.78 -0.96
CA VAL A 25 2.97 -4.04 -1.79
C VAL A 25 3.10 -5.39 -2.50
N ARG A 26 4.25 -5.69 -3.10
CA ARG A 26 4.53 -6.95 -3.81
C ARG A 26 4.42 -8.19 -2.90
N GLN A 27 4.82 -8.06 -1.64
CA GLN A 27 4.69 -9.10 -0.62
C GLN A 27 3.28 -9.17 0.00
N GLY A 28 2.37 -8.26 -0.36
CA GLY A 28 1.01 -8.21 0.17
C GLY A 28 0.93 -7.72 1.62
N MET A 29 1.91 -6.93 2.07
CA MET A 29 1.95 -6.34 3.43
C MET A 29 1.31 -4.94 3.48
N ALA A 30 1.04 -4.32 2.33
CA ALA A 30 0.51 -2.97 2.25
C ALA A 30 -0.58 -2.84 1.18
N TRP A 31 -1.47 -1.87 1.40
CA TRP A 31 -2.47 -1.43 0.43
C TRP A 31 -1.97 -0.21 -0.33
N VAL A 32 -2.18 -0.20 -1.64
CA VAL A 32 -1.97 0.95 -2.50
C VAL A 32 -3.13 1.91 -2.30
N TYR A 33 -2.83 3.10 -1.79
CA TYR A 33 -3.84 4.13 -1.61
C TYR A 33 -4.02 4.93 -2.90
N THR A 34 -4.95 4.47 -3.75
CA THR A 34 -5.16 4.97 -5.11
C THR A 34 -5.36 6.49 -5.19
N ARG A 35 -5.99 7.11 -4.18
CA ARG A 35 -6.25 8.56 -4.15
C ARG A 35 -4.99 9.43 -4.21
N TYR A 36 -3.88 8.95 -3.66
CA TYR A 36 -2.61 9.70 -3.60
C TYR A 36 -1.47 8.98 -4.30
N ASN A 37 -1.75 7.84 -4.93
CA ASN A 37 -0.75 7.10 -5.66
C ASN A 37 -0.43 7.78 -6.98
N ARG A 38 0.86 8.11 -7.19
CA ARG A 38 1.38 8.64 -8.46
C ARG A 38 2.23 7.60 -9.22
N ASP A 39 2.48 6.44 -8.61
CA ASP A 39 3.34 5.40 -9.19
C ASP A 39 2.46 4.33 -9.87
N PRO A 40 2.53 4.17 -11.20
CA PRO A 40 1.72 3.21 -11.94
C PRO A 40 2.11 1.75 -11.66
N GLU A 41 3.29 1.48 -11.10
CA GLU A 41 3.72 0.12 -10.79
C GLU A 41 3.05 -0.45 -9.55
N LEU A 42 2.77 0.38 -8.54
CA LEU A 42 2.19 -0.08 -7.28
C LEU A 42 0.84 -0.80 -7.46
N PRO A 43 -0.13 -0.31 -8.24
CA PRO A 43 -1.37 -1.04 -8.52
C PRO A 43 -1.14 -2.41 -9.17
N ARG A 44 -0.15 -2.51 -10.07
CA ARG A 44 0.23 -3.77 -10.73
C ARG A 44 0.78 -4.78 -9.71
N LEU A 45 1.70 -4.35 -8.85
CA LEU A 45 2.25 -5.17 -7.77
C LEU A 45 1.18 -5.63 -6.78
N GLN A 46 0.21 -4.77 -6.47
CA GLN A 46 -0.91 -5.15 -5.61
C GLN A 46 -1.78 -6.22 -6.27
N ALA A 47 -2.08 -6.08 -7.56
CA ALA A 47 -2.87 -7.07 -8.31
C ALA A 47 -2.16 -8.44 -8.33
N GLU A 48 -0.84 -8.45 -8.52
CA GLU A 48 -0.03 -9.67 -8.41
C GLU A 48 -0.09 -10.29 -7.02
N ALA A 49 0.06 -9.48 -5.96
CA ALA A 49 0.00 -9.95 -4.59
C ALA A 49 -1.38 -10.54 -4.25
N LYS A 50 -2.46 -9.94 -4.77
CA LYS A 50 -3.84 -10.44 -4.67
C LYS A 50 -4.01 -11.79 -5.37
N ALA A 51 -3.60 -11.87 -6.63
CA ALA A 51 -3.69 -13.11 -7.42
C ALA A 51 -2.90 -14.26 -6.78
N ALA A 52 -1.72 -13.96 -6.23
CA ALA A 52 -0.88 -14.92 -5.52
C ALA A 52 -1.30 -15.16 -4.06
N ARG A 53 -2.36 -14.52 -3.56
CA ARG A 53 -2.85 -14.59 -2.17
C ARG A 53 -1.72 -14.42 -1.16
N ARG A 54 -0.89 -13.39 -1.31
CA ARG A 54 0.25 -13.10 -0.41
C ARG A 54 -0.18 -12.22 0.76
N GLY A 55 0.42 -12.40 1.94
CA GLY A 55 0.23 -11.52 3.09
C GLY A 55 -1.24 -11.33 3.45
N LEU A 56 -1.69 -10.07 3.49
CA LEU A 56 -3.06 -9.64 3.76
C LEU A 56 -4.09 -10.33 2.84
N TRP A 57 -3.69 -10.69 1.60
CA TRP A 57 -4.57 -11.29 0.60
C TRP A 57 -4.86 -12.78 0.82
N ARG A 58 -4.29 -13.39 1.87
CA ARG A 58 -4.65 -14.74 2.32
C ARG A 58 -6.02 -14.78 2.98
N GLU A 59 -6.43 -13.66 3.57
CA GLU A 59 -7.75 -13.52 4.18
C GLU A 59 -8.85 -13.58 3.14
N ALA A 60 -10.03 -14.08 3.52
CA ALA A 60 -11.16 -14.23 2.60
C ALA A 60 -11.76 -12.88 2.18
N ASN A 61 -11.75 -11.89 3.08
CA ASN A 61 -12.31 -10.56 2.82
C ASN A 61 -11.47 -9.47 3.51
N PRO A 62 -10.23 -9.22 3.03
CA PRO A 62 -9.37 -8.21 3.63
C PRO A 62 -9.95 -6.82 3.39
N VAL A 63 -10.18 -6.07 4.47
CA VAL A 63 -10.76 -4.72 4.43
C VAL A 63 -9.63 -3.69 4.30
N PRO A 64 -9.68 -2.76 3.33
CA PRO A 64 -8.65 -1.74 3.24
C PRO A 64 -8.71 -0.81 4.46
N PRO A 65 -7.55 -0.28 4.92
CA PRO A 65 -7.49 0.50 6.15
C PRO A 65 -8.39 1.73 6.18
N TRP A 66 -8.62 2.39 5.03
CA TRP A 66 -9.52 3.55 4.95
C TRP A 66 -10.99 3.17 5.10
N ASP A 67 -11.41 1.98 4.65
CA ASP A 67 -12.79 1.49 4.86
C ASP A 67 -12.99 1.14 6.33
N TRP A 68 -12.03 0.46 6.93
CA TRP A 68 -12.07 0.12 8.36
C TRP A 68 -12.12 1.38 9.24
N ARG A 69 -11.31 2.41 8.93
CA ARG A 69 -11.34 3.69 9.66
C ARG A 69 -12.69 4.40 9.56
N ARG A 70 -13.36 4.34 8.39
CA ARG A 70 -14.68 4.96 8.19
C ARG A 70 -15.79 4.28 8.99
N GLN A 71 -15.67 2.99 9.29
CA GLN A 71 -16.67 2.23 10.05
C GLN A 71 -16.57 2.45 11.57
N ARG A 72 -15.46 3.03 12.06
CA ARG A 72 -15.20 3.25 13.50
C ARG A 72 -15.46 4.70 13.96
N HIS A 73 -16.22 5.47 13.18
CA HIS A 73 -16.60 6.85 13.48
C HIS A 73 -18.12 7.02 13.48
#